data_AF-A0A7L3CVK4-F1
#
_entry.id   AF-A0A7L3CVK4-F1
#
_cell.length_a   1.000
_cell.length_b   1.000
_cell.length_c   1.000
_cell.angle_alpha   90.00
_cell.angle_beta   90.00
_cell.angle_gamma   90.00
#
_symmetry.space_group_name_H-M   'P 1'
#
loop_
_entity.id
_entity.type
_entity.pdbx_description
1 polymer ?
#
loop_
_entity_poly.entity_id
_entity_poly.type
_entity_poly.pdbx_seq_one_letter_code
_entity_poly.pdbx_strand_id
1 'polypeptide(L)'
;RRRRNPELDESQYETDYTTAVESGDERDRDRDQWASLYPPIASDGARQKYKQEFDTDLKRYKQLCAEMDGVNDRLNQLSKQLDNISEDSPQYQDVAEEYNRLKDLKRSPDYQTKKLETKTLRNKLFHIKRMVSDYDKV
;
A
#
# COMPACT_ATOMS: atom_id res chain seq x y z
N ARG A 1 -7.91 -1.37 30.45
CA ARG A 1 -6.89 -1.71 29.43
C ARG A 1 -7.62 -2.16 28.17
N ARG A 2 -7.71 -1.32 27.13
CA ARG A 2 -8.28 -1.73 25.84
C ARG A 2 -7.38 -2.82 25.25
N ARG A 3 -7.91 -4.04 25.08
CA ARG A 3 -7.20 -5.08 24.33
C ARG A 3 -7.10 -4.59 22.89
N ARG A 4 -5.91 -4.18 22.45
CA ARG A 4 -5.64 -3.89 21.04
C ARG A 4 -5.80 -5.22 20.30
N ASN A 5 -6.81 -5.32 19.44
CA ASN A 5 -7.08 -6.54 18.71
C ASN A 5 -5.92 -6.76 17.71
N PRO A 6 -5.06 -7.78 17.87
CA PRO A 6 -3.88 -7.97 17.01
C PRO A 6 -4.26 -8.18 15.54
N GLU A 7 -5.45 -8.72 15.27
CA GLU A 7 -5.94 -8.96 13.90
C GLU A 7 -6.27 -7.69 13.11
N LEU A 8 -6.47 -6.56 13.81
CA LEU A 8 -6.73 -5.25 13.21
C LEU A 8 -5.49 -4.35 13.23
N ASP A 9 -4.31 -4.91 13.51
CA ASP A 9 -3.09 -4.10 13.54
C ASP A 9 -2.76 -3.60 12.13
N GLU A 10 -2.95 -2.28 11.94
CA GLU A 10 -2.74 -1.59 10.67
C GLU A 10 -1.25 -1.52 10.28
N SER A 11 -0.37 -1.73 11.27
CA SER A 11 1.09 -1.70 11.14
C SER A 11 1.62 -2.76 10.18
N GLN A 12 0.95 -3.92 10.07
CA GLN A 12 1.42 -5.04 9.23
C GLN A 12 1.35 -4.74 7.72
N TYR A 13 0.63 -3.69 7.33
CA TYR A 13 0.47 -3.24 5.95
C TYR A 13 0.98 -1.80 5.77
N GLU A 14 1.82 -1.35 6.71
CA GLU A 14 2.39 -0.01 6.73
C GLU A 14 3.68 0.02 5.90
N THR A 15 3.69 0.81 4.83
CA THR A 15 4.85 0.95 3.92
C THR A 15 5.16 2.42 3.65
N ASP A 16 6.37 2.73 3.22
CA ASP A 16 6.83 4.11 2.91
C ASP A 16 5.96 4.81 1.85
N TYR A 17 5.32 4.04 0.97
CA TYR A 17 4.43 4.55 -0.07
C TYR A 17 2.94 4.57 0.33
N THR A 18 2.56 3.94 1.45
CA THR A 18 1.18 4.00 2.00
C THR A 18 1.05 4.85 3.25
N THR A 19 2.16 5.32 3.83
CA THR A 19 2.23 6.15 5.06
C THR A 19 2.52 7.62 4.83
N ALA A 20 2.73 8.03 3.58
CA ALA A 20 2.98 9.44 3.27
C ALA A 20 1.92 10.31 3.94
N VAL A 21 2.38 11.28 4.75
CA VAL A 21 1.60 12.08 5.70
C VAL A 21 0.18 12.33 5.18
N GLU A 22 -0.75 11.50 5.64
CA GLU A 22 -2.16 11.73 5.33
C GLU A 22 -2.61 12.92 6.16
N SER A 23 -3.07 13.96 5.46
CA SER A 23 -3.83 15.02 6.14
C SER A 23 -5.04 14.38 6.83
N GLY A 24 -5.45 14.92 7.98
CA GLY A 24 -6.63 14.40 8.70
C GLY A 24 -7.86 14.32 7.80
N ASP A 25 -8.03 15.32 6.93
CA ASP A 25 -9.11 15.42 5.95
C ASP A 25 -9.16 14.27 4.94
N GLU A 26 -8.03 13.74 4.48
CA GLU A 26 -8.01 12.61 3.52
C GLU A 26 -8.44 11.30 4.20
N ARG A 27 -8.02 11.07 5.44
CA ARG A 27 -8.42 9.89 6.21
C ARG A 27 -9.90 9.89 6.54
N ASP A 28 -10.46 11.06 6.85
CA ASP A 28 -11.88 11.19 7.17
C ASP A 28 -12.76 11.02 5.92
N ARG A 29 -12.37 11.56 4.76
CA ARG A 29 -13.08 11.33 3.49
C ARG A 29 -13.09 9.86 3.08
N ASP A 30 -11.95 9.18 3.18
CA ASP A 30 -11.87 7.75 2.85
C ASP A 30 -12.75 6.93 3.80
N ARG A 31 -12.76 7.26 5.11
CA ARG A 31 -13.63 6.61 6.09
C ARG A 31 -15.11 6.76 5.72
N ASP A 32 -15.56 7.96 5.37
CA ASP A 32 -16.96 8.21 5.01
C ASP A 32 -17.35 7.50 3.71
N GLN A 33 -16.44 7.48 2.72
CA GLN A 33 -16.64 6.76 1.46
C GLN A 33 -16.86 5.25 1.70
N TRP A 34 -15.97 4.60 2.45
CA TRP A 34 -16.06 3.16 2.68
C TRP A 34 -17.25 2.79 3.56
N ALA A 35 -17.62 3.62 4.53
CA ALA A 35 -18.81 3.40 5.36
C ALA A 35 -20.11 3.39 4.53
N SER A 36 -20.20 4.22 3.50
CA SER A 36 -21.36 4.26 2.59
C SER A 36 -21.40 3.05 1.63
N LEU A 37 -20.25 2.67 1.06
CA LEU A 37 -20.17 1.55 0.11
C LEU A 37 -20.24 0.17 0.78
N TYR A 38 -19.70 0.07 1.99
CA TYR A 38 -19.62 -1.17 2.76
C TYR A 38 -20.23 -0.98 4.17
N PRO A 39 -21.56 -0.84 4.27
CA PRO A 39 -22.24 -0.74 5.57
C PRO A 39 -22.09 -2.02 6.41
N PRO A 40 -22.50 -1.98 7.70
CA PRO A 40 -22.54 -3.17 8.55
C PRO A 40 -23.30 -4.33 7.89
N ILE A 41 -22.71 -5.51 7.95
CA ILE A 41 -23.26 -6.71 7.30
C ILE A 41 -24.48 -7.19 8.09
N ALA A 42 -25.56 -7.50 7.37
CA ALA A 42 -26.83 -7.96 7.95
C ALA A 42 -27.24 -9.37 7.49
N SER A 43 -26.43 -10.04 6.66
CA SER A 43 -26.72 -11.39 6.16
C SER A 43 -25.49 -12.13 5.67
N ASP A 44 -25.55 -13.47 5.65
CA ASP A 44 -24.48 -14.31 5.14
C ASP A 44 -24.21 -14.09 3.64
N GLY A 45 -25.25 -13.79 2.86
CA GLY A 45 -25.09 -13.42 1.45
C GLY A 45 -24.24 -12.16 1.27
N ALA A 46 -24.51 -11.12 2.06
CA ALA A 46 -23.71 -9.90 2.07
C ALA A 46 -22.27 -10.17 2.56
N ARG A 47 -22.11 -11.02 3.58
CA ARG A 47 -20.80 -11.45 4.09
C ARG A 47 -19.94 -12.13 3.02
N GLN A 48 -20.51 -13.09 2.28
CA GLN A 48 -19.78 -13.79 1.23
C GLN A 48 -19.38 -12.84 0.09
N LYS A 49 -20.25 -11.88 -0.26
CA LYS A 49 -19.92 -10.85 -1.25
C LYS A 49 -18.73 -10.00 -0.80
N TYR A 50 -18.75 -9.50 0.44
CA TYR A 50 -17.66 -8.68 0.99
C TYR A 50 -16.34 -9.45 1.00
N LYS A 51 -16.38 -10.73 1.36
CA LYS A 51 -15.21 -11.60 1.35
C LYS A 51 -14.63 -11.81 -0.06
N GLN A 52 -15.47 -12.06 -1.06
CA GLN A 52 -15.01 -12.23 -2.45
C GLN A 52 -14.36 -10.96 -3.01
N GLU A 53 -14.95 -9.80 -2.73
CA GLU A 53 -14.36 -8.51 -3.11
C GLU A 53 -13.04 -8.27 -2.38
N PHE A 54 -12.99 -8.53 -1.06
CA PHE A 54 -11.76 -8.45 -0.27
C PHE A 54 -10.63 -9.31 -0.85
N ASP A 55 -10.92 -10.58 -1.20
CA ASP A 55 -9.90 -11.48 -1.74
C ASP A 55 -9.35 -11.00 -3.10
N THR A 56 -10.22 -10.44 -3.94
CA THR A 56 -9.84 -9.87 -5.24
C THR A 56 -8.97 -8.62 -5.07
N ASP A 57 -9.41 -7.70 -4.23
CA ASP A 57 -8.70 -6.46 -3.95
C ASP A 57 -7.37 -6.71 -3.21
N LEU A 58 -7.33 -7.71 -2.32
CA LEU A 58 -6.11 -8.09 -1.61
C LEU A 58 -5.06 -8.62 -2.59
N LYS A 59 -5.48 -9.39 -3.60
CA LYS A 59 -4.56 -9.84 -4.65
C LYS A 59 -3.97 -8.66 -5.41
N ARG A 60 -4.81 -7.69 -5.80
CA ARG A 60 -4.36 -6.47 -6.50
C ARG A 60 -3.42 -5.63 -5.62
N TYR A 61 -3.78 -5.42 -4.36
CA TYR A 61 -2.96 -4.71 -3.38
C TYR A 61 -1.58 -5.33 -3.21
N LYS A 62 -1.51 -6.67 -3.06
CA LYS A 62 -0.23 -7.39 -2.94
C LYS A 62 0.63 -7.27 -4.20
N GLN A 63 0.02 -7.32 -5.38
CA GLN A 63 0.73 -7.13 -6.65
C GLN A 63 1.36 -5.73 -6.74
N LEU A 64 0.59 -4.69 -6.38
CA LEU A 64 1.10 -3.33 -6.35
C LEU A 64 2.22 -3.16 -5.33
N CYS A 65 2.08 -3.72 -4.13
CA CYS A 65 3.15 -3.67 -3.13
C CYS A 65 4.44 -4.31 -3.67
N ALA A 66 4.35 -5.52 -4.24
CA ALA A 66 5.50 -6.20 -4.81
C ALA A 66 6.19 -5.40 -5.94
N GLU A 67 5.41 -4.73 -6.78
CA GLU A 67 5.95 -3.86 -7.84
C GLU A 67 6.70 -2.66 -7.25
N MET A 68 6.10 -1.99 -6.26
CA MET A 68 6.65 -0.80 -5.61
C MET A 68 7.91 -1.13 -4.80
N ASP A 69 7.88 -2.26 -4.09
CA ASP A 69 9.01 -2.81 -3.34
C ASP A 69 10.17 -3.16 -4.28
N GLY A 70 9.90 -3.77 -5.44
CA GLY A 70 10.94 -4.06 -6.43
C GLY A 70 11.70 -2.82 -6.92
N VAL A 71 10.99 -1.69 -7.11
CA VAL A 71 11.63 -0.41 -7.46
C VAL A 71 12.48 0.13 -6.30
N ASN A 72 11.94 0.07 -5.08
CA ASN A 72 12.65 0.51 -3.88
C ASN A 72 13.92 -0.32 -3.61
N ASP A 73 13.82 -1.64 -3.75
CA ASP A 73 14.93 -2.57 -3.56
C ASP A 73 16.03 -2.33 -4.60
N ARG A 74 15.67 -2.11 -5.86
CA ARG A 74 16.65 -1.78 -6.91
C ARG A 74 17.34 -0.45 -6.65
N LEU A 75 16.60 0.59 -6.21
CA LEU A 75 17.19 1.87 -5.81
C LEU A 75 18.16 1.70 -4.64
N ASN A 76 17.80 0.93 -3.62
CA ASN A 76 18.67 0.64 -2.48
C ASN A 76 19.93 -0.13 -2.90
N GLN A 77 19.80 -1.09 -3.83
CA GLN A 77 20.93 -1.84 -4.37
C GLN A 77 21.89 -0.94 -5.15
N LEU A 78 21.37 -0.05 -6.00
CA LEU A 78 22.17 0.89 -6.77
C LEU A 78 22.84 1.93 -5.86
N SER A 79 22.14 2.43 -4.84
CA SER A 79 22.72 3.34 -3.83
C SER A 79 23.94 2.70 -3.17
N LYS A 80 23.81 1.46 -2.69
CA LYS A 80 24.93 0.72 -2.08
C LYS A 80 26.07 0.48 -3.07
N GLN A 81 25.79 0.29 -4.36
CA GLN A 81 26.83 0.16 -5.37
C GLN A 81 27.58 1.47 -5.58
N LEU A 82 26.87 2.61 -5.67
CA LEU A 82 27.48 3.93 -5.78
C LEU A 82 28.41 4.23 -4.61
N ASP A 83 28.02 3.85 -3.38
CA ASP A 83 28.84 4.03 -2.18
C ASP A 83 30.17 3.25 -2.22
N ASN A 84 30.28 2.22 -3.07
CA ASN A 84 31.44 1.32 -3.13
C ASN A 84 32.31 1.51 -4.39
N ILE A 85 31.90 2.36 -5.33
CA ILE A 85 32.60 2.56 -6.61
C ILE A 85 33.22 3.96 -6.63
N SER A 86 34.42 4.09 -7.20
CA SER A 86 35.06 5.40 -7.38
C SER A 86 34.24 6.31 -8.29
N GLU A 87 33.97 7.54 -7.83
CA GLU A 87 33.17 8.53 -8.57
C GLU A 87 33.74 8.87 -9.96
N ASP A 88 35.06 8.79 -10.13
CA ASP A 88 35.74 9.06 -11.41
C ASP A 88 35.66 7.90 -12.42
N SER A 89 35.09 6.76 -12.03
CA SER A 89 35.03 5.58 -12.89
C SER A 89 33.84 5.64 -13.87
N PRO A 90 33.99 5.11 -15.10
CA PRO A 90 32.86 4.95 -16.01
C PRO A 90 31.71 4.12 -15.42
N GLN A 91 32.03 3.12 -14.60
CA GLN A 91 31.04 2.28 -13.93
C GLN A 91 30.15 3.09 -12.97
N TYR A 92 30.70 4.09 -12.29
CA TYR A 92 29.91 4.97 -11.43
C TYR A 92 28.87 5.73 -12.23
N GLN A 93 29.24 6.25 -13.41
CA GLN A 93 28.32 6.96 -14.29
C GLN A 93 27.16 6.07 -14.73
N ASP A 94 27.43 4.84 -15.17
CA ASP A 94 26.40 3.89 -15.59
C ASP A 94 25.40 3.58 -14.46
N VAL A 95 25.90 3.34 -13.24
CA VAL A 95 25.08 3.04 -12.07
C VAL A 95 24.27 4.28 -11.64
N ALA A 96 24.88 5.47 -11.69
CA ALA A 96 24.23 6.73 -11.32
C ALA A 96 23.10 7.09 -12.29
N GLU A 97 23.30 6.84 -13.59
CA GLU A 97 22.25 7.00 -14.59
C GLU A 97 21.07 6.06 -14.33
N GLU A 98 21.31 4.78 -14.04
CA GLU A 98 20.23 3.84 -13.73
C GLU A 98 19.48 4.26 -12.46
N TYR A 99 20.21 4.69 -11.43
CA TYR A 99 19.64 5.19 -10.19
C TYR A 99 18.73 6.41 -10.43
N ASN A 100 19.18 7.36 -11.27
CA ASN A 100 18.39 8.53 -11.64
C ASN A 100 17.14 8.15 -12.46
N ARG A 101 17.27 7.22 -13.42
CA ARG A 101 16.12 6.70 -14.19
C ARG A 101 15.04 6.12 -13.27
N LEU A 102 15.42 5.37 -12.23
CA LEU A 102 14.46 4.83 -11.26
C LEU A 102 13.86 5.91 -10.35
N LYS A 103 14.63 6.94 -9.98
CA LYS A 103 14.07 8.11 -9.27
C LYS A 103 13.03 8.85 -10.11
N ASP A 104 13.28 9.01 -11.40
CA ASP A 104 12.34 9.65 -12.31
C ASP A 104 11.11 8.78 -12.56
N LEU A 105 11.28 7.45 -12.64
CA LEU A 105 10.16 6.51 -12.63
C LEU A 105 9.27 6.71 -11.39
N LYS A 106 9.86 6.85 -10.19
CA LYS A 106 9.09 7.13 -8.95
C LYS A 106 8.33 8.46 -9.01
N ARG A 107 8.78 9.43 -9.80
CA ARG A 107 8.11 10.73 -10.00
C ARG A 107 7.06 10.69 -11.11
N SER A 108 7.06 9.64 -11.92
CA SER A 108 6.13 9.52 -13.04
C SER A 108 4.67 9.48 -12.59
N PRO A 109 3.73 10.01 -13.40
CA PRO A 109 2.30 9.95 -13.10
C PRO A 109 1.78 8.52 -12.89
N ASP A 110 2.31 7.55 -13.63
CA ASP A 110 1.93 6.13 -13.50
C ASP A 110 2.28 5.58 -12.11
N TYR A 111 3.51 5.78 -11.66
CA TYR A 111 3.94 5.35 -10.32
C TYR A 111 3.15 6.05 -9.22
N GLN A 112 2.88 7.36 -9.36
CA GLN A 112 2.06 8.09 -8.39
C GLN A 112 0.60 7.61 -8.37
N THR A 113 0.06 7.21 -9.52
CA THR A 113 -1.28 6.62 -9.61
C THR A 113 -1.33 5.26 -8.92
N LYS A 114 -0.33 4.39 -9.16
CA LYS A 114 -0.21 3.10 -8.46
C LYS A 114 -0.05 3.27 -6.96
N LYS A 115 0.73 4.28 -6.53
CA LYS A 115 0.89 4.64 -5.11
C LYS A 115 -0.47 5.01 -4.48
N LEU A 116 -1.24 5.87 -5.15
CA LEU A 116 -2.59 6.24 -4.70
C LEU A 116 -3.52 5.02 -4.68
N GLU A 117 -3.54 4.21 -5.72
CA GLU A 117 -4.34 2.98 -5.81
C GLU A 117 -4.03 2.04 -4.64
N THR A 118 -2.73 1.86 -4.32
CA THR A 118 -2.28 1.01 -3.21
C THR A 118 -2.79 1.53 -1.87
N LYS A 119 -2.75 2.84 -1.66
CA LYS A 119 -3.29 3.50 -0.47
C LYS A 119 -4.82 3.32 -0.35
N THR A 120 -5.55 3.60 -1.43
CA THR A 120 -7.01 3.44 -1.49
C THR A 120 -7.43 2.00 -1.23
N LEU A 121 -6.74 1.03 -1.85
CA LEU A 121 -6.99 -0.40 -1.61
C LEU A 121 -6.71 -0.79 -0.16
N ARG A 122 -5.63 -0.30 0.46
CA ARG A 122 -5.34 -0.52 1.87
C ARG A 122 -6.54 -0.09 2.74
N ASN A 123 -7.00 1.14 2.58
CA ASN A 123 -8.11 1.71 3.35
C ASN A 123 -9.41 0.92 3.16
N LYS A 124 -9.73 0.56 1.91
CA LYS A 124 -10.87 -0.29 1.57
C LYS A 124 -10.79 -1.67 2.24
N LEU A 125 -9.65 -2.35 2.12
CA LEU A 125 -9.43 -3.69 2.67
C LEU A 125 -9.58 -3.70 4.19
N PHE A 126 -9.01 -2.71 4.89
CA PHE A 126 -9.19 -2.60 6.35
C PHE A 126 -10.65 -2.44 6.75
N HIS A 127 -11.39 -1.58 6.04
CA HIS A 127 -12.80 -1.37 6.33
C HIS A 127 -13.62 -2.64 6.09
N ILE A 128 -13.45 -3.31 4.95
CA ILE A 128 -14.17 -4.56 4.65
C ILE A 128 -13.82 -5.65 5.67
N LYS A 129 -12.52 -5.81 6.00
CA LYS A 129 -12.06 -6.76 7.02
C LYS A 129 -12.73 -6.51 8.37
N ARG A 130 -12.87 -5.23 8.76
CA ARG A 130 -13.58 -4.85 9.98
C ARG A 130 -15.06 -5.22 9.91
N MET A 131 -15.76 -4.91 8.81
CA MET A 131 -17.18 -5.25 8.66
C MET A 131 -17.43 -6.75 8.75
N VAL A 132 -16.58 -7.57 8.12
CA VAL A 132 -16.66 -9.04 8.20
C VAL A 132 -16.35 -9.54 9.62
N SER A 133 -15.29 -9.03 10.24
CA SER A 133 -14.90 -9.40 11.61
C SER A 133 -15.97 -9.02 12.64
N ASP A 134 -16.64 -7.89 12.47
CA ASP A 134 -17.69 -7.44 13.39
C ASP A 134 -18.97 -8.28 13.23
N TYR A 135 -19.30 -8.73 12.02
CA TYR A 135 -20.40 -9.69 11.79
C TYR A 135 -20.11 -11.07 12.37
N ASP A 136 -18.89 -11.60 12.19
CA ASP A 136 -18.49 -12.93 12.66
C ASP A 136 -18.40 -13.06 14.19
N LYS A 137 -18.37 -11.93 14.92
CA LYS A 137 -18.36 -11.90 16.40
C LYS A 137 -19.75 -11.98 17.03
N VAL A 138 -20.80 -11.76 16.23
CA VAL A 138 -22.20 -11.82 16.66
C VAL A 138 -22.66 -13.27 16.63
#